data_AF-A0A9D7FSX9-F1
#
_entry.id   AF-A0A9D7FSX9-F1
#
_cell.length_a   1.000
_cell.length_b   1.000
_cell.length_c   1.000
_cell.angle_alpha   90.00
_cell.angle_beta   90.00
_cell.angle_gamma   90.00
#
_symmetry.space_group_name_H-M   'P 1'
#
loop_
_entity.id
_entity.type
_entity.pdbx_description
1 polymer ?
#
loop_
_entity_poly.entity_id
_entity_poly.type
_entity_poly.pdbx_seq_one_letter_code
_entity_poly.pdbx_strand_id
1 'polypeptide(L)'
;MLRKRRFIIAILSAVLFAMIFYVIYYARIGTGRYCNESPEVRWRLAIYTGECNDETGCFYSKRTGTGILEYFGIRPAPDQGCWPARD
;
A
#
# COMPACT_ATOMS: atom_id res chain seq x y z
N MET A 1 30.35 -10.98 -26.10
CA MET A 1 30.02 -9.89 -25.14
C MET A 1 28.51 -9.76 -24.84
N LEU A 2 27.60 -10.08 -25.79
CA LEU A 2 26.14 -9.98 -25.58
C LEU A 2 25.60 -10.76 -24.36
N ARG A 3 26.12 -11.97 -24.09
CA ARG A 3 25.66 -12.84 -22.99
C ARG A 3 25.96 -12.23 -21.60
N LYS A 4 27.13 -11.60 -21.43
CA LYS A 4 27.51 -10.88 -20.20
C LYS A 4 26.60 -9.66 -19.96
N ARG A 5 26.31 -8.89 -21.02
CA ARG A 5 25.42 -7.72 -20.93
C ARG A 5 23.98 -8.10 -20.53
N ARG A 6 23.44 -9.18 -21.10
CA ARG A 6 22.11 -9.72 -20.70
C ARG A 6 22.08 -10.20 -19.26
N PHE A 7 23.17 -10.82 -18.79
CA PHE A 7 23.29 -11.28 -17.41
C PHE A 7 23.28 -10.11 -16.41
N ILE A 8 24.03 -9.05 -16.72
CA ILE A 8 24.06 -7.83 -15.90
C ILE A 8 22.67 -7.18 -15.84
N ILE A 9 21.98 -7.05 -16.98
CA ILE A 9 20.62 -6.50 -17.02
C ILE A 9 19.66 -7.34 -16.15
N ALA A 10 19.75 -8.67 -16.22
CA ALA A 10 18.91 -9.54 -15.41
C ALA A 10 19.14 -9.35 -13.89
N ILE A 11 20.40 -9.22 -13.46
CA ILE A 11 20.73 -8.95 -12.05
C ILE A 11 20.19 -7.59 -11.63
N LEU A 12 20.41 -6.54 -12.43
CA LEU A 12 19.92 -5.21 -12.12
C LEU A 12 18.39 -5.18 -12.03
N SER A 13 17.68 -5.87 -12.93
CA SER A 13 16.22 -5.99 -12.82
C SER A 13 15.79 -6.71 -11.55
N ALA A 14 16.47 -7.80 -11.15
CA ALA A 14 16.12 -8.54 -9.93
C ALA A 14 16.32 -7.69 -8.67
N VAL A 15 17.41 -6.93 -8.59
CA VAL A 15 17.67 -6.00 -7.48
C VAL A 15 16.61 -4.90 -7.43
N LEU A 16 16.24 -4.33 -8.58
CA LEU A 16 15.17 -3.33 -8.65
C LEU A 16 13.83 -3.88 -8.14
N PHE A 17 13.44 -5.10 -8.57
CA PHE A 17 12.21 -5.74 -8.08
C PHE A 17 12.25 -6.00 -6.57
N ALA A 18 13.38 -6.44 -6.03
CA ALA A 18 13.54 -6.64 -4.58
C ALA A 18 13.38 -5.33 -3.80
N MET A 19 13.95 -4.23 -4.29
CA MET A 19 13.79 -2.90 -3.69
C MET A 19 12.33 -2.43 -3.70
N ILE A 20 11.62 -2.60 -4.83
CA ILE A 20 10.19 -2.26 -4.92
C ILE A 20 9.38 -3.07 -3.91
N PHE A 21 9.63 -4.38 -3.82
CA PHE A 21 8.93 -5.25 -2.89
C PHE A 21 9.20 -4.86 -1.43
N TYR A 22 10.44 -4.52 -1.09
CA TYR A 22 10.81 -4.03 0.23
C TYR A 22 10.02 -2.76 0.60
N VAL A 23 9.95 -1.78 -0.32
CA VAL A 23 9.17 -0.56 -0.10
C VAL A 23 7.70 -0.89 0.12
N ILE A 24 7.08 -1.75 -0.67
CA ILE A 24 5.66 -2.15 -0.50
C ILE A 24 5.40 -2.82 0.86
N TYR A 25 6.38 -3.57 1.38
CA TYR A 25 6.24 -4.27 2.65
C TYR A 25 6.37 -3.35 3.88
N TYR A 26 7.21 -2.32 3.79
CA TYR A 26 7.55 -1.45 4.93
C TYR A 26 6.94 -0.05 4.86
N ALA A 27 6.73 0.51 3.67
CA ALA A 27 6.15 1.83 3.50
C ALA A 27 4.63 1.78 3.62
N ARG A 28 4.07 2.70 4.41
CA ARG A 28 2.63 2.98 4.45
C ARG A 28 2.34 4.14 3.52
N ILE A 29 1.37 3.96 2.63
CA ILE A 29 1.01 4.97 1.62
C ILE A 29 -0.42 5.43 1.91
N GLY A 30 -0.63 6.71 2.17
CA GLY A 30 -1.98 7.27 2.34
C GLY A 30 -2.77 7.24 1.04
N THR A 31 -4.06 6.91 1.08
CA THR A 31 -4.92 6.87 -0.11
C THR A 31 -5.63 8.20 -0.40
N GLY A 32 -5.48 9.19 0.49
CA GLY A 32 -6.23 10.45 0.44
C GLY A 32 -7.71 10.30 0.82
N ARG A 33 -8.10 9.14 1.35
CA ARG A 33 -9.44 8.87 1.87
C ARG A 33 -9.40 8.79 3.39
N TYR A 34 -10.52 9.10 4.01
CA TYR A 34 -10.77 8.92 5.44
C TYR A 34 -11.93 7.96 5.63
N CYS A 35 -11.80 7.08 6.61
CA CYS A 35 -12.85 6.18 7.04
C CYS A 35 -13.03 6.45 8.53
N ASN A 36 -14.20 6.96 8.93
CA ASN A 36 -14.40 7.51 10.27
C ASN A 36 -13.39 8.65 10.55
N GLU A 37 -12.72 8.63 11.70
CA GLU A 37 -11.78 9.67 12.13
C GLU A 37 -10.34 9.43 11.66
N SER A 38 -10.07 8.40 10.84
CA SER A 38 -8.71 8.05 10.43
C SER A 38 -8.50 7.99 8.93
N PRO A 39 -7.26 8.29 8.47
CA PRO A 39 -6.91 8.13 7.08
C PRO A 39 -6.85 6.65 6.71
N GLU A 40 -7.30 6.33 5.50
CA GLU A 40 -7.10 5.03 4.88
C GLU A 40 -5.68 4.95 4.31
N VAL A 41 -5.02 3.82 4.56
CA VAL A 41 -3.65 3.57 4.11
C VAL A 41 -3.55 2.25 3.36
N ARG A 42 -2.68 2.22 2.35
CA ARG A 42 -2.23 1.03 1.66
C ARG A 42 -0.95 0.54 2.32
N TRP A 43 -0.96 -0.70 2.76
CA TRP A 43 0.20 -1.33 3.36
C TRP A 43 0.18 -2.84 3.12
N ARG A 44 1.34 -3.50 3.00
CA ARG A 44 1.44 -4.98 2.93
C ARG A 44 0.41 -5.63 2.00
N LEU A 45 0.24 -5.06 0.80
CA LEU A 45 -0.68 -5.55 -0.25
C LEU A 45 -2.16 -5.65 0.17
N ALA A 46 -2.60 -4.83 1.13
CA ALA A 46 -4.00 -4.65 1.47
C ALA A 46 -4.30 -3.21 1.91
N ILE A 47 -5.58 -2.93 2.13
CA ILE A 47 -6.03 -1.62 2.58
C ILE A 47 -6.33 -1.70 4.07
N TYR A 48 -5.90 -0.69 4.81
CA TYR A 48 -6.03 -0.59 6.25
C TYR A 48 -6.72 0.72 6.61
N THR A 49 -7.59 0.64 7.61
CA THR A 49 -8.35 1.77 8.16
C THR A 49 -8.25 1.71 9.68
N GLY A 50 -8.44 2.83 10.36
CA GLY A 50 -8.08 2.90 11.77
C GLY A 50 -8.92 3.85 12.60
N GLU A 51 -8.45 4.03 13.83
CA GLU A 51 -8.82 5.11 14.73
C GLU A 51 -7.54 5.83 15.17
N CYS A 52 -7.59 7.15 15.22
CA CYS A 52 -6.49 8.01 15.65
C CYS A 52 -6.91 8.68 16.94
N ASN A 53 -6.07 8.58 17.97
CA ASN A 53 -6.24 9.30 19.22
C ASN A 53 -4.99 10.16 19.45
N ASP A 54 -5.20 11.36 19.99
CA ASP A 54 -4.15 12.33 20.33
C ASP A 54 -3.13 11.77 21.34
N GLU A 55 -3.50 10.80 22.18
CA GLU A 55 -2.63 10.23 23.20
C GLU A 55 -1.74 9.08 22.71
N THR A 56 -2.27 8.21 21.84
CA THR A 56 -1.64 6.93 21.45
C THR A 56 -1.26 6.85 19.98
N GLY A 57 -1.69 7.83 19.17
CA GLY A 57 -1.55 7.82 17.72
C GLY A 57 -2.62 6.97 17.01
N CYS A 58 -2.33 6.60 15.77
CA CYS A 58 -3.27 5.88 14.89
C CYS A 58 -3.07 4.36 14.93
N PHE A 59 -4.14 3.63 15.24
CA PHE A 59 -4.21 2.19 15.16
C PHE A 59 -4.91 1.75 13.89
N TYR A 60 -4.22 0.95 13.08
CA TYR A 60 -4.74 0.49 11.79
C TYR A 60 -5.11 -0.99 11.85
N SER A 61 -6.30 -1.31 11.36
CA SER A 61 -6.79 -2.66 11.15
C SER A 61 -6.93 -2.95 9.67
N LYS A 62 -6.71 -4.22 9.28
CA LYS A 62 -6.86 -4.63 7.88
C LYS A 62 -8.34 -4.59 7.52
N ARG A 63 -8.67 -3.89 6.44
CA ARG A 63 -10.04 -3.86 5.92
C ARG A 63 -10.41 -5.21 5.31
N THR A 64 -11.51 -5.77 5.74
CA THR A 64 -12.00 -7.07 5.26
C THR A 64 -12.37 -7.01 3.78
N GLY A 65 -12.17 -8.12 3.06
CA GLY A 65 -12.44 -8.20 1.63
C GLY A 65 -11.46 -7.43 0.73
N THR A 66 -10.34 -6.93 1.28
CA THR A 66 -9.28 -6.27 0.50
C THR A 66 -8.01 -7.13 0.41
N GLY A 67 -7.36 -7.07 -0.76
CA GLY A 67 -6.09 -7.71 -1.04
C GLY A 67 -5.33 -6.98 -2.14
N ILE A 68 -4.54 -7.73 -2.91
CA ILE A 68 -3.59 -7.15 -3.89
C ILE A 68 -4.30 -6.39 -5.02
N LEU A 69 -5.49 -6.82 -5.43
CA LEU A 69 -6.22 -6.19 -6.55
C LEU A 69 -6.76 -4.81 -6.15
N GLU A 70 -7.32 -4.70 -4.94
CA GLU A 70 -7.79 -3.44 -4.38
C GLU A 70 -6.60 -2.52 -4.03
N TYR A 71 -5.50 -3.10 -3.54
CA TYR A 71 -4.26 -2.39 -3.26
C TYR A 71 -3.70 -1.64 -4.48
N PHE A 72 -3.74 -2.28 -5.66
CA PHE A 72 -3.32 -1.65 -6.92
C PHE A 72 -4.43 -0.85 -7.61
N GLY A 73 -5.66 -0.83 -7.06
CA GLY A 73 -6.80 -0.14 -7.66
C GLY A 73 -7.36 -0.81 -8.92
N ILE A 74 -7.01 -2.07 -9.17
CA ILE A 74 -7.56 -2.88 -10.26
C ILE A 74 -9.03 -3.21 -9.97
N ARG A 75 -9.36 -3.40 -8.69
CA ARG A 75 -10.73 -3.56 -8.20
C ARG A 75 -11.05 -2.44 -7.21
N PRO A 76 -12.27 -1.89 -7.19
CA PRO A 76 -12.66 -0.95 -6.14
C PRO A 76 -12.60 -1.63 -4.78
N ALA A 77 -12.00 -0.94 -3.81
CA ALA A 77 -12.14 -1.31 -2.42
C ALA A 77 -13.61 -1.17 -2.00
N PRO A 78 -14.15 -2.03 -1.11
CA PRO A 78 -15.46 -1.82 -0.54
C PRO A 78 -15.52 -0.41 0.06
N ASP A 79 -16.60 0.35 -0.11
CA ASP A 79 -16.58 1.74 0.33
C ASP A 79 -16.98 1.96 1.79
N GLN A 80 -17.56 0.97 2.50
CA GLN A 80 -17.94 0.95 3.95
C GLN A 80 -17.86 2.28 4.74
N GLY A 81 -18.49 3.36 4.27
CA GLY A 81 -18.45 4.66 4.93
C GLY A 81 -17.11 5.40 4.87
N CYS A 82 -16.32 5.27 3.80
CA CYS A 82 -15.10 6.02 3.58
C CYS A 82 -15.32 7.16 2.58
N TRP A 83 -14.89 8.37 2.93
CA TRP A 83 -15.01 9.57 2.12
C TRP A 83 -13.62 10.09 1.68
N PRO A 84 -13.52 10.86 0.59
CA PRO A 84 -12.30 11.60 0.31
C PRO A 84 -11.96 12.57 1.45
N ALA A 85 -10.68 12.83 1.67
CA ALA A 85 -10.25 13.90 2.56
C ALA A 85 -10.93 15.21 2.15
N ARG A 86 -11.55 15.91 3.12
CA ARG A 86 -12.04 17.28 2.88
C ARG A 86 -10.83 18.20 3.04
N ASP A 87 -10.56 18.98 2.01
CA ASP A 87 -9.51 20.01 1.99
C ASP A 87 -9.75 21.10 3.04
#